data_AF-A0A7J4K8K5-F1
#
_entry.id   AF-A0A7J4K8K5-F1
#
_cell.length_a   1.000
_cell.length_b   1.000
_cell.length_c   1.000
_cell.angle_alpha   90.00
_cell.angle_beta   90.00
_cell.angle_gamma   90.00
#
_symmetry.space_group_name_H-M   'P 1'
#
loop_
_entity.id
_entity.type
_entity.pdbx_description
1 polymer ?
#
loop_
_entity_poly.entity_id
_entity_poly.type
_entity_poly.pdbx_seq_one_letter_code
_entity_poly.pdbx_strand_id
1 'polypeptide(L)'
;MKKGQLMSQPLTYIFAILVIGMILVFGWSSIKNLLGLGEQVGETKFINDLKKNVDDTSKLYPGTSIECSFVKKTGTTNNRCELLLPDNIKGMCFADTKNEVDFNNIIFKDIEEEIRVYQTTGDKNIFFSTLKNKMNPLYLEKLTTKIPFCLDFFKKDQKIILENKGRVVEATKA
;
A
#
# COMPACT_ATOMS: atom_id res chain seq x y z
N MET A 1 6.03 -29.46 -62.71
CA MET A 1 5.38 -28.38 -61.93
C MET A 1 4.20 -29.01 -61.19
N LYS A 2 3.96 -29.01 -59.88
CA LYS A 2 4.44 -28.29 -58.68
C LYS A 2 4.28 -29.24 -57.46
N LYS A 3 5.23 -30.14 -57.17
CA LYS A 3 5.13 -31.04 -55.99
C LYS A 3 5.46 -30.35 -54.66
N GLY A 4 6.07 -29.16 -54.69
CA GLY A 4 6.39 -28.37 -53.50
C GLY A 4 5.22 -27.55 -52.91
N GLN A 5 4.10 -27.38 -53.63
CA GLN A 5 2.96 -26.59 -53.14
C GLN A 5 2.03 -27.36 -52.19
N LEU A 6 2.02 -28.70 -52.22
CA LEU A 6 1.14 -29.51 -51.35
C LEU A 6 1.66 -29.64 -49.91
N MET A 7 2.97 -29.54 -49.69
CA MET A 7 3.55 -29.54 -48.33
C MET A 7 3.51 -28.18 -47.62
N SER A 8 3.22 -27.06 -48.31
CA SER A 8 3.26 -25.74 -47.69
C SER A 8 2.07 -25.47 -46.76
N GLN A 9 0.90 -26.07 -47.04
CA GLN A 9 -0.31 -25.89 -46.23
C GLN A 9 -0.16 -26.41 -44.79
N PRO A 10 0.21 -27.67 -44.53
CA PRO A 10 0.36 -28.16 -43.14
C PRO A 10 1.45 -27.40 -42.38
N LEU A 11 2.53 -27.00 -43.05
CA LEU A 11 3.61 -26.23 -42.43
C LEU A 11 3.15 -24.81 -42.03
N THR A 12 2.27 -24.21 -42.84
CA THR A 12 1.65 -22.91 -42.52
C THR A 12 0.74 -23.01 -41.30
N TYR A 13 -0.02 -24.10 -41.15
CA TYR A 13 -0.87 -24.31 -39.98
C TYR A 13 -0.06 -24.52 -38.70
N ILE A 14 1.02 -25.30 -38.75
CA ILE A 14 1.93 -25.49 -37.60
C ILE A 14 2.54 -24.14 -37.20
N PHE A 15 3.03 -23.37 -38.18
CA PHE A 15 3.58 -22.04 -37.92
C PHE A 15 2.52 -21.09 -37.32
N ALA A 16 1.29 -21.09 -37.85
CA ALA A 16 0.21 -20.27 -37.32
C ALA A 16 -0.13 -20.63 -35.87
N ILE A 17 -0.19 -21.92 -35.53
CA ILE A 17 -0.42 -22.37 -34.14
C ILE A 17 0.71 -21.91 -33.22
N LEU A 18 1.97 -22.00 -33.68
CA LEU A 18 3.12 -21.53 -32.90
C LEU A 18 3.06 -20.01 -32.67
N VAL A 19 2.72 -19.23 -33.70
CA VAL A 19 2.57 -17.77 -33.57
C VAL A 19 1.44 -17.42 -32.61
N ILE A 20 0.29 -18.09 -32.71
CA ILE A 20 -0.84 -17.89 -31.78
C ILE A 20 -0.42 -18.22 -30.35
N GLY A 21 0.23 -19.36 -30.13
CA GLY A 21 0.74 -19.75 -28.81
C GLY A 21 1.72 -18.72 -28.25
N MET A 22 2.62 -18.20 -29.10
CA MET A 22 3.57 -17.16 -28.73
C MET A 22 2.85 -15.87 -28.33
N ILE A 23 1.88 -15.39 -29.12
CA ILE A 23 1.08 -14.20 -28.80
C ILE A 23 0.35 -14.36 -27.48
N LEU A 24 -0.24 -15.52 -27.20
CA LEU A 24 -0.93 -15.78 -25.94
C LEU A 24 0.03 -15.73 -24.75
N VAL A 25 1.20 -16.34 -24.85
CA VAL A 25 2.21 -16.35 -23.77
C VAL A 25 2.74 -14.93 -23.51
N PHE A 26 3.17 -14.21 -24.55
CA PHE A 26 3.70 -12.85 -24.40
C PHE A 26 2.63 -11.83 -24.01
N GLY A 27 1.43 -11.96 -24.56
CA GLY A 27 0.29 -11.13 -24.20
C GLY A 27 -0.09 -11.31 -22.73
N TRP A 28 -0.18 -12.55 -22.26
CA TRP A 28 -0.49 -12.86 -20.87
C TRP A 28 0.58 -12.33 -19.89
N SER A 29 1.86 -12.50 -20.23
CA SER A 29 2.98 -11.98 -19.43
C SER A 29 2.93 -10.44 -19.33
N SER A 30 2.70 -9.76 -20.45
CA SER A 30 2.58 -8.30 -20.49
C SER A 30 1.42 -7.79 -19.63
N ILE A 31 0.25 -8.45 -19.69
CA ILE A 31 -0.90 -8.08 -18.86
C ILE A 31 -0.60 -8.26 -17.37
N LYS A 32 0.03 -9.37 -16.98
CA LYS A 32 0.44 -9.59 -15.58
C LYS A 32 1.41 -8.53 -15.07
N ASN A 33 2.38 -8.14 -15.89
CA ASN A 33 3.34 -7.10 -15.53
C ASN A 33 2.66 -5.74 -15.37
N LEU A 34 1.73 -5.38 -16.27
CA LEU A 34 0.95 -4.14 -16.17
C LEU A 34 0.10 -4.11 -14.90
N LEU A 35 -0.54 -5.22 -14.54
CA LEU A 35 -1.31 -5.34 -13.30
C LEU A 35 -0.42 -5.16 -12.06
N GLY A 36 0.76 -5.79 -12.04
CA GLY A 36 1.73 -5.63 -10.95
C GLY A 36 2.24 -4.20 -10.79
N LEU A 37 2.49 -3.50 -11.91
CA LEU A 37 2.86 -2.08 -11.91
C LEU A 37 1.73 -1.20 -11.35
N GLY A 38 0.48 -1.50 -11.70
CA GLY A 38 -0.68 -0.79 -11.15
C GLY A 38 -0.77 -0.88 -9.62
N GLU A 39 -0.53 -2.07 -9.05
CA GLU A 39 -0.50 -2.28 -7.60
C GLU A 39 0.62 -1.45 -6.93
N GLN A 40 1.84 -1.46 -7.48
CA GLN A 40 2.99 -0.70 -6.96
C GLN A 40 2.78 0.82 -7.01
N VAL A 41 2.18 1.32 -8.10
CA VAL A 41 1.84 2.75 -8.23
C VAL A 41 0.80 3.15 -7.19
N GLY A 42 -0.19 2.29 -6.93
CA GLY A 42 -1.19 2.49 -5.88
C GLY A 42 -0.55 2.62 -4.50
N GLU A 43 0.32 1.69 -4.13
CA GLU A 43 1.07 1.74 -2.86
C GLU A 43 1.92 3.02 -2.73
N THR A 44 2.68 3.35 -3.78
CA THR A 44 3.55 4.53 -3.79
C THR A 44 2.74 5.81 -3.64
N LYS A 45 1.61 5.91 -4.36
CA LYS A 45 0.71 7.05 -4.27
C LYS A 45 0.12 7.17 -2.86
N PHE A 46 -0.34 6.07 -2.29
CA PHE A 46 -0.89 6.04 -0.94
C PHE A 46 0.14 6.51 0.11
N ILE A 47 1.39 6.03 0.04
CA ILE A 47 2.48 6.50 0.91
C ILE A 47 2.71 8.00 0.75
N ASN A 48 2.78 8.47 -0.50
CA ASN A 48 3.03 9.88 -0.79
C ASN A 48 1.89 10.78 -0.30
N ASP A 49 0.65 10.35 -0.45
CA ASP A 49 -0.53 11.07 0.03
C ASP A 49 -0.54 11.10 1.57
N LEU A 50 -0.22 10.00 2.24
CA LEU A 50 -0.08 9.97 3.71
C LEU A 50 1.03 10.90 4.19
N LYS A 51 2.22 10.81 3.57
CA LYS A 51 3.36 11.68 3.88
C LYS A 51 3.01 13.16 3.70
N LYS A 52 2.35 13.48 2.59
CA LYS A 52 1.89 14.84 2.29
C LYS A 52 0.92 15.33 3.36
N ASN A 53 -0.06 14.53 3.76
CA ASN A 53 -1.03 14.92 4.79
C ASN A 53 -0.36 15.13 6.15
N VAL A 54 0.63 14.31 6.52
CA VAL A 54 1.45 14.54 7.72
C VAL A 54 2.23 15.84 7.60
N ASP A 55 2.90 16.07 6.47
CA ASP A 55 3.68 17.30 6.25
C ASP A 55 2.80 18.56 6.25
N ASP A 56 1.63 18.50 5.64
CA ASP A 56 0.70 19.62 5.60
C ASP A 56 0.09 19.87 6.97
N THR A 57 -0.25 18.83 7.74
CA THR A 57 -0.69 18.97 9.14
C THR A 57 0.39 19.59 10.00
N SER A 58 1.67 19.23 9.79
CA SER A 58 2.80 19.78 10.56
C SER A 58 3.02 21.29 10.35
N LYS A 59 2.53 21.84 9.23
CA LYS A 59 2.64 23.28 8.91
C LYS A 59 1.48 24.10 9.47
N LEU A 60 0.43 23.47 9.98
CA LEU A 60 -0.71 24.14 10.60
C LEU A 60 -0.33 24.67 11.99
N TYR A 61 -1.22 25.45 12.61
CA TYR A 61 -1.00 25.90 13.98
C TYR A 61 -0.99 24.71 14.97
N PRO A 62 -0.12 24.69 15.98
CA PRO A 62 -0.15 23.68 17.03
C PRO A 62 -1.55 23.58 17.68
N GLY A 63 -2.01 22.35 17.93
CA GLY A 63 -3.36 22.03 18.40
C GLY A 63 -4.38 21.84 17.26
N THR A 64 -4.01 22.08 16.00
CA THR A 64 -4.90 21.79 14.87
C THR A 64 -4.92 20.29 14.60
N SER A 65 -6.13 19.74 14.41
CA SER A 65 -6.34 18.35 14.02
C SER A 65 -7.01 18.24 12.65
N ILE A 66 -6.63 17.21 11.90
CA ILE A 66 -7.27 16.83 10.64
C ILE A 66 -7.69 15.37 10.75
N GLU A 67 -8.95 15.09 10.39
CA GLU A 67 -9.46 13.72 10.25
C GLU A 67 -9.20 13.22 8.82
N CYS A 68 -8.48 12.10 8.72
CA CYS A 68 -8.18 11.41 7.47
C CYS A 68 -9.01 10.13 7.36
N SER A 69 -9.71 9.98 6.24
CA SER A 69 -10.48 8.76 5.93
C SER A 69 -9.79 7.90 4.89
N PHE A 70 -9.82 6.59 5.10
CA PHE A 70 -9.31 5.62 4.15
C PHE A 70 -10.45 5.19 3.23
N VAL A 71 -10.30 5.48 1.94
CA VAL A 71 -11.36 5.30 0.93
C VAL A 71 -10.90 4.41 -0.21
N LYS A 72 -11.80 3.61 -0.78
CA LYS A 72 -11.49 2.84 -2.01
C LYS A 72 -11.63 3.66 -3.29
N LYS A 73 -12.33 4.80 -3.23
CA LYS A 73 -12.58 5.70 -4.34
C LYS A 73 -12.60 7.14 -3.83
N THR A 74 -12.03 8.06 -4.60
CA THR A 74 -11.99 9.50 -4.28
C THR A 74 -13.39 10.11 -4.30
N GLY A 75 -13.64 11.08 -3.43
CA GLY A 75 -14.92 11.82 -3.35
C GLY A 75 -16.04 11.03 -2.67
N THR A 76 -15.68 10.04 -1.85
CA THR A 76 -16.66 9.23 -1.10
C THR A 76 -16.96 9.80 0.27
N THR A 77 -16.14 10.72 0.76
CA THR A 77 -16.31 11.41 2.04
C THR A 77 -16.24 12.93 1.83
N ASN A 78 -16.82 13.68 2.78
CA ASN A 78 -16.69 15.15 2.81
C ASN A 78 -15.45 15.59 3.60
N ASN A 79 -14.49 14.68 3.82
CA ASN A 79 -13.35 14.93 4.69
C ASN A 79 -12.24 15.67 3.92
N ARG A 80 -11.53 16.56 4.63
CA ARG A 80 -10.41 17.31 4.06
C ARG A 80 -9.23 16.44 3.66
N CYS A 81 -9.13 15.26 4.27
CA CYS A 81 -8.08 14.28 4.00
C CYS A 81 -8.73 12.95 3.62
N GLU A 82 -8.54 12.55 2.36
CA GLU A 82 -8.89 11.23 1.85
C GLU A 82 -7.62 10.51 1.41
N LEU A 83 -7.43 9.29 1.91
CA LEU A 83 -6.32 8.41 1.55
C LEU A 83 -6.88 7.26 0.71
N LEU A 84 -6.51 7.22 -0.56
CA LEU A 84 -6.96 6.17 -1.47
C LEU A 84 -6.24 4.87 -1.13
N LEU A 85 -6.99 3.90 -0.60
CA LEU A 85 -6.46 2.62 -0.15
C LEU A 85 -6.14 1.71 -1.36
N PRO A 86 -4.90 1.22 -1.50
CA PRO A 86 -4.57 0.20 -2.49
C PRO A 86 -5.27 -1.13 -2.18
N ASP A 87 -5.69 -1.85 -3.22
CA ASP A 87 -6.47 -3.09 -3.09
C ASP A 87 -5.75 -4.22 -2.34
N ASN A 88 -4.42 -4.14 -2.23
CA ASN A 88 -3.58 -5.18 -1.64
C ASN A 88 -3.22 -4.95 -0.16
N ILE A 89 -3.67 -3.85 0.45
CA ILE A 89 -3.44 -3.57 1.88
C ILE A 89 -4.63 -4.05 2.72
N LYS A 90 -4.38 -4.96 3.66
CA LYS A 90 -5.36 -5.46 4.64
C LYS A 90 -5.50 -4.52 5.82
N GLY A 91 -4.39 -3.98 6.27
CA GLY A 91 -4.33 -3.14 7.46
C GLY A 91 -3.02 -2.39 7.58
N MET A 92 -3.02 -1.45 8.50
CA MET A 92 -1.88 -0.58 8.79
C MET A 92 -1.80 -0.35 10.29
N CYS A 93 -0.59 -0.39 10.85
CA CYS A 93 -0.37 -0.04 12.26
C CYS A 93 0.59 1.13 12.38
N PHE A 94 0.29 2.01 13.31
CA PHE A 94 1.18 3.07 13.77
C PHE A 94 1.80 2.60 15.07
N ALA A 95 3.13 2.54 15.12
CA ALA A 95 3.88 2.10 16.30
C ALA A 95 5.27 2.73 16.25
N ASP A 96 5.61 3.59 17.20
CA ASP A 96 6.94 4.20 17.25
C ASP A 96 7.95 3.22 17.85
N THR A 97 8.79 2.62 16.99
CA THR A 97 9.81 1.64 17.41
C THR A 97 10.92 2.22 18.28
N LYS A 98 11.02 3.55 18.40
CA LYS A 98 11.96 4.21 19.33
C LYS A 98 11.55 4.06 20.79
N ASN A 99 10.26 3.83 21.03
CA ASN A 99 9.69 3.72 22.37
C ASN A 99 9.31 2.26 22.64
N GLU A 100 9.06 1.95 23.91
CA GLU A 100 8.46 0.66 24.28
C GLU A 100 7.08 0.54 23.64
N VAL A 101 6.88 -0.52 22.85
CA VAL A 101 5.62 -0.76 22.12
C VAL A 101 4.77 -1.71 22.94
N ASP A 102 3.59 -1.26 23.32
CA ASP A 102 2.54 -2.15 23.84
C ASP A 102 1.89 -2.94 22.69
N PHE A 103 2.20 -4.23 22.63
CA PHE A 103 1.70 -5.14 21.59
C PHE A 103 0.23 -5.53 21.78
N ASN A 104 -0.41 -5.21 22.91
CA ASN A 104 -1.82 -5.57 23.16
C ASN A 104 -2.78 -4.95 22.14
N ASN A 105 -2.39 -3.84 21.51
CA ASN A 105 -3.20 -3.13 20.51
C ASN A 105 -2.85 -3.52 19.06
N ILE A 106 -1.89 -4.43 18.86
CA ILE A 106 -1.48 -4.91 17.54
C ILE A 106 -2.29 -6.15 17.18
N ILE A 107 -3.21 -6.00 16.21
CA ILE A 107 -4.14 -7.07 15.80
C ILE A 107 -3.55 -7.99 14.71
N PHE A 108 -2.48 -7.56 14.04
CA PHE A 108 -1.87 -8.23 12.90
C PHE A 108 -0.58 -8.92 13.33
N LYS A 109 -0.57 -10.26 13.35
CA LYS A 109 0.60 -11.05 13.80
C LYS A 109 1.84 -10.81 12.94
N ASP A 110 1.64 -10.67 11.63
CA ASP A 110 2.69 -10.35 10.66
C ASP A 110 3.34 -8.98 10.94
N ILE A 111 2.56 -8.00 11.37
CA ILE A 111 3.07 -6.69 11.78
C ILE A 111 3.77 -6.78 13.14
N GLU A 112 3.25 -7.56 14.09
CA GLU A 112 3.86 -7.73 15.41
C GLU A 112 5.30 -8.25 15.30
N GLU A 113 5.51 -9.30 14.51
CA GLU A 113 6.84 -9.86 14.24
C GLU A 113 7.77 -8.82 13.61
N GLU A 114 7.26 -8.03 12.66
CA GLU A 114 8.03 -7.00 12.00
C GLU A 114 8.41 -5.86 12.94
N ILE A 115 7.50 -5.39 13.79
CA ILE A 115 7.80 -4.37 14.81
C ILE A 115 8.92 -4.87 15.74
N ARG A 116 8.89 -6.13 16.18
CA ARG A 116 9.94 -6.72 17.04
C ARG A 116 11.31 -6.70 16.36
N VAL A 117 11.37 -6.97 15.06
CA VAL A 117 12.62 -6.87 14.28
C VAL A 117 13.10 -5.41 14.23
N TYR A 118 12.20 -4.46 13.97
CA TYR A 118 12.58 -3.06 13.82
C TYR A 118 12.89 -2.32 15.12
N GLN A 119 12.35 -2.75 16.27
CA GLN A 119 12.75 -2.24 17.59
C GLN A 119 14.26 -2.34 17.86
N THR A 120 14.95 -3.29 17.21
CA THR A 120 16.39 -3.50 17.36
C THR A 120 17.23 -2.84 16.27
N THR A 121 16.64 -2.53 15.11
CA THR A 121 17.39 -2.23 13.88
C THR A 121 17.05 -0.89 13.24
N GLY A 122 15.97 -0.20 13.62
CA GLY A 122 15.73 1.10 13.03
C GLY A 122 14.48 1.83 13.46
N ASP A 123 14.39 3.05 12.95
CA ASP A 123 13.33 4.00 13.22
C ASP A 123 12.21 3.79 12.21
N LYS A 124 11.21 2.96 12.54
CA LYS A 124 9.99 2.80 11.75
C LYS A 124 8.77 3.15 12.60
N ASN A 125 7.80 3.82 11.99
CA ASN A 125 6.59 4.25 12.69
C ASN A 125 5.28 3.86 12.01
N ILE A 126 5.34 3.31 10.79
CA ILE A 126 4.17 2.77 10.08
C ILE A 126 4.51 1.39 9.51
N PHE A 127 3.61 0.45 9.73
CA PHE A 127 3.71 -0.94 9.30
C PHE A 127 2.46 -1.36 8.55
N PHE A 128 2.60 -2.29 7.61
CA PHE A 128 1.53 -2.68 6.69
C PHE A 128 1.33 -4.19 6.69
N SER A 129 0.06 -4.62 6.72
CA SER A 129 -0.32 -6.00 6.47
C SER A 129 -0.97 -6.06 5.09
N THR A 130 -0.51 -6.99 4.24
CA THR A 130 -0.91 -7.05 2.83
C THR A 130 -1.41 -8.44 2.41
N LEU A 131 -2.09 -8.51 1.25
CA LEU A 131 -2.65 -9.75 0.70
C LEU A 131 -1.65 -10.59 -0.11
N LYS A 132 -0.74 -9.93 -0.85
CA LYS A 132 0.11 -10.59 -1.85
C LYS A 132 1.59 -10.31 -1.64
N ASN A 133 1.95 -9.02 -1.53
CA ASN A 133 3.33 -8.56 -1.50
C ASN A 133 3.61 -7.82 -0.21
N LYS A 134 4.72 -8.16 0.45
CA LYS A 134 5.16 -7.45 1.66
C LYS A 134 5.47 -5.99 1.29
N MET A 135 4.79 -5.06 1.94
CA MET A 135 5.06 -3.63 1.82
C MET A 135 6.06 -3.24 2.91
N ASN A 136 7.10 -2.50 2.55
CA ASN A 136 8.15 -2.15 3.50
C ASN A 136 7.63 -1.19 4.58
N PRO A 137 8.01 -1.38 5.85
CA PRO A 137 7.73 -0.40 6.89
C PRO A 137 8.29 0.98 6.56
N LEU A 138 7.51 1.99 6.90
CA LEU A 138 7.78 3.37 6.60
C LEU A 138 8.20 4.13 7.86
N TYR A 139 9.08 5.10 7.64
CA TYR A 139 9.40 6.13 8.63
C TYR A 139 8.94 7.47 8.10
N LEU A 140 8.08 8.14 8.85
CA LEU A 140 7.73 9.54 8.62
C LEU A 140 8.28 10.37 9.79
N GLU A 141 9.31 11.17 9.53
CA GLU A 141 10.07 11.90 10.57
C GLU A 141 9.19 12.73 11.52
N LYS A 142 8.16 13.38 10.98
CA LYS A 142 7.27 14.23 11.76
C LYS A 142 6.09 13.48 12.37
N LEU A 143 5.97 12.17 12.15
CA LEU A 143 4.85 11.39 12.66
C LEU A 143 5.26 10.66 13.94
N THR A 144 4.44 10.76 14.96
CA THR A 144 4.58 9.98 16.19
C THR A 144 3.22 9.44 16.62
N THR A 145 3.23 8.48 17.54
CA THR A 145 2.02 7.99 18.20
C THR A 145 2.35 7.62 19.64
N LYS A 146 1.45 7.96 20.58
CA LYS A 146 1.64 7.63 22.00
C LYS A 146 1.31 6.18 22.30
N ILE A 147 0.24 5.68 21.68
CA ILE A 147 -0.27 4.34 21.89
C ILE A 147 -0.31 3.67 20.52
N PRO A 148 0.44 2.57 20.32
CA PRO A 148 0.38 1.82 19.09
C PRO A 148 -1.06 1.44 18.75
N PHE A 149 -1.47 1.62 17.50
CA PHE A 149 -2.81 1.25 17.07
C PHE A 149 -2.82 0.75 15.63
N CYS A 150 -3.77 -0.12 15.34
CA CYS A 150 -3.96 -0.70 14.02
C CYS A 150 -5.34 -0.37 13.43
N LEU A 151 -5.34 -0.23 12.12
CA LEU A 151 -6.49 -0.09 11.26
C LEU A 151 -6.67 -1.39 10.48
N ASP A 152 -7.86 -1.97 10.58
CA ASP A 152 -8.28 -3.11 9.79
C ASP A 152 -9.19 -2.61 8.68
N PHE A 153 -8.69 -2.60 7.45
CA PHE A 153 -9.43 -2.05 6.31
C PHE A 153 -10.51 -2.99 5.78
N PHE A 154 -10.64 -4.20 6.32
CA PHE A 154 -11.86 -4.99 6.14
C PHE A 154 -13.02 -4.46 6.96
N LYS A 155 -12.74 -3.72 8.05
CA LYS A 155 -13.76 -2.98 8.80
C LYS A 155 -14.07 -1.68 8.08
N LYS A 156 -15.35 -1.33 8.00
CA LYS A 156 -15.79 -0.10 7.34
C LYS A 156 -15.32 1.13 8.11
N ASP A 157 -15.18 2.23 7.37
CA ASP A 157 -15.03 3.59 7.89
C ASP A 157 -13.89 3.76 8.90
N GLN A 158 -12.74 3.13 8.65
CA GLN A 158 -11.54 3.41 9.44
C GLN A 158 -11.05 4.83 9.16
N LYS A 159 -10.70 5.54 10.23
CA LYS A 159 -10.21 6.91 10.17
C LYS A 159 -9.09 7.13 11.18
N ILE A 160 -8.27 8.11 10.89
CA ILE A 160 -7.24 8.59 11.81
C ILE A 160 -7.37 10.09 12.00
N ILE A 161 -6.94 10.55 13.16
CA ILE A 161 -6.77 11.96 13.45
C ILE A 161 -5.27 12.23 13.43
N LEU A 162 -4.87 13.22 12.64
CA LEU A 162 -3.53 13.78 12.63
C LEU A 162 -3.59 15.11 13.37
N GLU A 163 -2.95 15.20 14.53
CA GLU A 163 -2.93 16.41 15.35
C GLU A 163 -1.53 17.01 15.39
N ASN A 164 -1.40 18.30 15.08
CA ASN A 164 -0.13 19.00 15.20
C ASN A 164 0.19 19.30 16.67
N LYS A 165 1.22 18.66 17.23
CA LYS A 165 1.75 18.94 18.57
C LYS A 165 2.90 19.96 18.57
N GLY A 166 3.06 20.71 17.48
CA GLY A 166 4.08 21.74 17.28
C GLY A 166 5.25 21.24 16.44
N ARG A 167 6.09 20.38 17.01
CA ARG A 167 7.26 19.81 16.29
C ARG A 167 6.94 18.53 15.52
N VAL A 168 5.89 17.83 15.94
CA VAL A 168 5.48 16.53 15.42
C VAL A 168 3.97 16.51 15.25
N VAL A 169 3.51 15.59 14.42
CA VAL A 169 2.13 15.23 14.20
C VAL A 169 1.87 13.91 14.93
N GLU A 170 0.95 13.94 15.87
CA GLU A 170 0.49 12.75 16.58
C GLU A 170 -0.64 12.10 15.78
N ALA A 171 -0.47 10.83 15.41
CA ALA A 171 -1.53 10.02 14.84
C ALA A 171 -2.28 9.30 15.96
N THR A 172 -3.61 9.38 15.92
CA THR A 172 -4.51 8.59 16.76
C THR A 172 -5.61 7.97 15.92
N LYS A 173 -6.17 6.86 16.40
CA LYS A 173 -7.41 6.31 15.84
C LYS A 173 -8.57 7.25 16.18
N ALA A 174 -9.40 7.57 15.19
CA ALA A 174 -10.62 8.36 15.40
C ALA A 174 -11.72 7.54 16.09
#